data_AF-A0A7S3JA97-F1
#
_entry.id   AF-A0A7S3JA97-F1
#
_cell.length_a   1.000
_cell.length_b   1.000
_cell.length_c   1.000
_cell.angle_alpha   90.00
_cell.angle_beta   90.00
_cell.angle_gamma   90.00
#
_symmetry.space_group_name_H-M   'P 1'
#
loop_
_entity.id
_entity.type
_entity.pdbx_description
1 polymer ?
#
loop_
_entity_poly.entity_id
_entity_poly.type
_entity_poly.pdbx_seq_one_letter_code
_entity_poly.pdbx_strand_id
1 'polypeptide(L)'
;MSVSVLKSQSAQGILSMMEEDSVEMKIYALYKLNLIVDQTWPEIANHLNQLDALTSDENFPERRLAASVASKVFYHLQEYEYCVRLALEAGDYFEIMERSKYVETVISKCIDMYISKRVQLSEGDKSVVIDPKLEDIVNKMFERCFIDKEWYQAIGLALEARRLDVVERAIVEDSKDIEKKLNYTYKIAQDVIDSKEFRTDVLNLLVKLYERGDGKVDYYNLTKCQFFLRVPEAAAKILSNLLNMDPEYLTAYQIGFDLVETENQSFLNSINDHLSGDKHLRIEALSKILTNQIPRKLGLQFMKKNNHTDMLLLKNLMNDVGVKNSITHGACVWANAIMNSC
;
A
#
# COMPACT_ATOMS: atom_id res chain seq x y z
N MET A 1 21.12 -22.09 -39.37
CA MET A 1 20.38 -21.78 -40.63
C MET A 1 18.95 -22.22 -40.38
N SER A 2 17.92 -21.38 -40.29
CA SER A 2 17.75 -20.04 -40.86
C SER A 2 16.65 -19.32 -40.08
N VAL A 3 17.02 -18.29 -39.31
CA VAL A 3 16.11 -17.35 -38.62
C VAL A 3 15.73 -16.21 -39.60
N SER A 4 15.60 -16.52 -40.89
CA SER A 4 15.65 -15.49 -41.93
C SER A 4 14.76 -15.77 -43.14
N VAL A 5 13.54 -16.31 -42.96
CA VAL A 5 12.54 -16.43 -44.05
C VAL A 5 11.06 -16.20 -43.65
N LEU A 6 10.71 -15.85 -42.41
CA LEU A 6 9.32 -15.46 -42.09
C LEU A 6 9.08 -13.96 -42.38
N LYS A 7 9.32 -13.54 -43.62
CA LYS A 7 8.86 -12.24 -44.16
C LYS A 7 7.46 -12.43 -44.73
N SER A 8 6.46 -11.77 -44.13
CA SER A 8 5.12 -11.55 -44.70
C SER A 8 4.35 -12.81 -45.13
N GLN A 9 3.99 -13.68 -44.19
CA GLN A 9 2.85 -14.56 -44.43
C GLN A 9 1.59 -13.78 -44.06
N SER A 10 0.78 -13.40 -45.05
CA SER A 10 -0.57 -12.90 -44.80
C SER A 10 -1.36 -13.99 -44.07
N ALA A 11 -2.05 -13.61 -42.99
CA ALA A 11 -2.88 -14.51 -42.21
C ALA A 11 -4.15 -14.92 -42.96
N GLN A 12 -4.47 -14.29 -44.10
CA GLN A 12 -5.68 -14.54 -44.89
C GLN A 12 -5.90 -16.02 -45.23
N GLY A 13 -4.83 -16.76 -45.56
CA GLY A 13 -4.92 -18.19 -45.87
C GLY A 13 -5.15 -19.08 -44.64
N ILE A 14 -4.82 -18.59 -43.44
CA ILE A 14 -5.06 -19.27 -42.16
C ILE A 14 -6.45 -18.90 -41.64
N LEU A 15 -6.89 -17.65 -41.86
CA LEU A 15 -8.23 -17.17 -41.55
C LEU A 15 -9.28 -17.86 -42.42
N SER A 16 -9.02 -18.11 -43.71
CA SER A 16 -9.92 -18.90 -44.56
C SER A 16 -10.10 -20.34 -44.07
N MET A 17 -9.08 -20.93 -43.44
CA MET A 17 -9.19 -22.26 -42.81
C MET A 17 -10.07 -22.25 -41.55
N MET A 18 -10.28 -21.09 -40.91
CA MET A 18 -11.23 -20.97 -39.80
C MET A 18 -12.69 -20.92 -40.27
N GLU A 19 -12.92 -20.49 -41.51
CA GLU A 19 -14.25 -20.43 -42.12
C GLU A 19 -14.75 -21.81 -42.59
N GLU A 20 -13.84 -22.79 -42.73
CA GLU A 20 -14.20 -24.16 -43.05
C GLU A 20 -14.88 -24.87 -41.86
N ASP A 21 -15.88 -25.72 -42.11
CA ASP A 21 -16.69 -26.38 -41.07
C ASP A 21 -15.94 -27.41 -40.21
N SER A 22 -14.74 -27.82 -40.63
CA SER A 22 -14.01 -28.89 -39.95
C SER A 22 -13.32 -28.43 -38.66
N VAL A 23 -13.59 -29.14 -37.55
CA VAL A 23 -13.07 -28.83 -36.21
C VAL A 23 -11.54 -28.91 -36.16
N GLU A 24 -10.94 -29.88 -36.87
CA GLU A 24 -9.49 -30.09 -36.92
C GLU A 24 -8.75 -28.95 -37.63
N MET A 25 -9.32 -28.40 -38.72
CA MET A 25 -8.73 -27.24 -39.41
C MET A 25 -8.83 -25.98 -38.56
N LYS A 26 -9.94 -25.78 -37.84
CA LYS A 26 -10.08 -24.66 -36.89
C LYS A 26 -9.03 -24.72 -35.78
N ILE A 27 -8.79 -25.89 -35.21
CA ILE A 27 -7.74 -26.11 -34.20
C ILE A 27 -6.36 -25.77 -34.78
N TYR A 28 -6.02 -26.32 -35.95
CA TYR A 28 -4.74 -26.07 -36.59
C TYR A 28 -4.53 -24.59 -36.96
N ALA A 29 -5.60 -23.93 -37.42
CA ALA A 29 -5.60 -22.50 -37.68
C ALA A 29 -5.33 -21.70 -36.40
N LEU A 30 -6.00 -22.01 -35.29
CA LEU A 30 -5.78 -21.34 -34.00
C LEU A 30 -4.35 -21.50 -33.49
N TYR A 31 -3.74 -22.69 -33.59
CA TYR A 31 -2.34 -22.88 -33.21
C TYR A 31 -1.39 -22.01 -34.03
N LYS A 32 -1.59 -21.92 -35.35
CA LYS A 32 -0.78 -21.05 -36.20
C LYS A 32 -1.01 -19.57 -35.92
N LEU A 33 -2.25 -19.17 -35.67
CA LEU A 33 -2.60 -17.79 -35.34
C LEU A 33 -1.95 -17.35 -34.04
N ASN A 34 -1.90 -18.22 -33.02
CA ASN A 34 -1.24 -17.90 -31.75
C ASN A 34 0.27 -17.59 -31.91
N LEU A 35 0.94 -18.18 -32.90
CA LEU A 35 2.37 -17.95 -33.17
C LEU A 35 2.64 -16.65 -33.93
N ILE A 36 1.70 -16.20 -34.76
CA ILE A 36 1.89 -15.07 -35.68
C ILE A 36 1.13 -13.82 -35.20
N VAL A 37 0.30 -13.94 -34.15
CA VAL A 37 -0.64 -12.92 -33.69
C VAL A 37 -0.03 -11.54 -33.53
N ASP A 38 1.21 -11.44 -33.03
CA ASP A 38 1.87 -10.15 -32.79
C ASP A 38 2.20 -9.39 -34.09
N GLN A 39 2.29 -10.09 -35.21
CA GLN A 39 2.60 -9.51 -36.52
C GLN A 39 1.35 -9.30 -37.38
N THR A 40 0.33 -10.15 -37.22
CA THR A 40 -0.87 -10.18 -38.08
C THR A 40 -2.16 -9.78 -37.37
N TRP A 41 -2.08 -9.23 -36.14
CA TRP A 41 -3.26 -8.77 -35.39
C TRP A 41 -4.23 -7.87 -36.19
N PRO A 42 -3.82 -6.98 -37.13
CA PRO A 42 -4.78 -6.15 -37.85
C PRO A 42 -5.67 -6.97 -38.80
N GLU A 43 -5.14 -8.05 -39.38
CA GLU A 43 -5.90 -8.95 -40.26
C GLU A 43 -6.85 -9.81 -39.43
N ILE A 44 -6.40 -10.29 -38.27
CA ILE A 44 -7.19 -11.12 -37.35
C ILE A 44 -8.32 -10.30 -36.70
N ALA A 45 -8.09 -9.01 -36.43
CA ALA A 45 -9.09 -8.11 -35.85
C ALA A 45 -10.39 -8.05 -36.67
N ASN A 46 -10.31 -8.17 -38.00
CA ASN A 46 -11.50 -8.17 -38.87
C ASN A 46 -12.38 -9.43 -38.69
N HIS A 47 -11.83 -10.49 -38.12
CA HIS A 47 -12.49 -11.78 -37.90
C HIS A 47 -12.78 -12.05 -36.41
N LEU A 48 -12.74 -11.03 -35.54
CA LEU A 48 -13.01 -11.18 -34.11
C LEU A 48 -14.38 -11.81 -33.82
N ASN A 49 -15.41 -11.49 -34.59
CA ASN A 49 -16.75 -12.08 -34.41
C ASN A 49 -16.73 -13.62 -34.55
N GLN A 50 -15.88 -14.15 -35.44
CA GLN A 50 -15.72 -15.60 -35.61
C GLN A 50 -14.96 -16.20 -34.42
N LEU A 51 -13.93 -15.51 -33.91
CA LEU A 51 -13.23 -15.92 -32.70
C LEU A 51 -14.15 -15.89 -31.46
N ASP A 52 -14.99 -14.86 -31.32
CA ASP A 52 -15.96 -14.74 -30.23
C ASP A 52 -17.06 -15.82 -30.29
N ALA A 53 -17.47 -16.21 -31.51
CA ALA A 53 -18.37 -17.34 -31.68
C ALA A 53 -17.72 -18.66 -31.24
N LEU A 54 -16.43 -18.88 -31.58
CA LEU A 54 -15.67 -20.06 -31.19
C LEU A 54 -15.32 -20.09 -29.70
N THR A 55 -15.12 -18.93 -29.07
CA THR A 55 -14.95 -18.85 -27.61
C THR A 55 -16.27 -19.08 -26.89
N SER A 56 -17.41 -18.72 -27.47
CA SER A 56 -18.72 -18.92 -26.82
C SER A 56 -19.27 -20.34 -26.98
N ASP A 57 -18.78 -21.11 -27.95
CA ASP A 57 -19.25 -22.48 -28.22
C ASP A 57 -18.74 -23.48 -27.16
N GLU A 58 -19.67 -24.05 -26.38
CA GLU A 58 -19.35 -25.04 -25.34
C GLU A 58 -18.94 -26.41 -25.91
N ASN A 59 -19.28 -26.70 -27.17
CA ASN A 59 -18.94 -27.98 -27.82
C ASN A 59 -17.54 -27.98 -28.45
N PHE A 60 -16.86 -26.84 -28.50
CA PHE A 60 -15.55 -26.73 -29.15
C PHE A 60 -14.42 -27.19 -28.21
N PRO A 61 -13.61 -28.19 -28.59
CA PRO A 61 -12.60 -28.79 -27.71
C PRO A 61 -11.51 -27.82 -27.22
N GLU A 62 -11.09 -26.88 -28.08
CA GLU A 62 -10.01 -25.94 -27.81
C GLU A 62 -10.49 -24.49 -27.65
N ARG A 63 -11.64 -24.30 -26.99
CA ARG A 63 -12.18 -22.97 -26.64
C ARG A 63 -11.14 -22.07 -25.97
N ARG A 64 -10.31 -22.67 -25.11
CA ARG A 64 -9.27 -21.97 -24.36
C ARG A 64 -8.16 -21.40 -25.26
N LEU A 65 -7.82 -22.09 -26.34
CA LEU A 65 -6.84 -21.61 -27.32
C LEU A 65 -7.42 -20.43 -28.13
N ALA A 66 -8.69 -20.53 -28.54
CA ALA A 66 -9.39 -19.42 -29.19
C ALA A 66 -9.44 -18.18 -28.29
N ALA A 67 -9.72 -18.35 -27.00
CA ALA A 67 -9.72 -17.26 -26.02
C ALA A 67 -8.35 -16.61 -25.87
N SER A 68 -7.27 -17.41 -25.87
CA SER A 68 -5.89 -16.90 -25.82
C SER A 68 -5.49 -16.11 -27.08
N VAL A 69 -5.97 -16.49 -28.26
CA VAL A 69 -5.71 -15.74 -29.50
C VAL A 69 -6.49 -14.42 -29.47
N ALA A 70 -7.78 -14.49 -29.12
CA ALA A 70 -8.63 -13.32 -29.03
C ALA A 70 -8.10 -12.30 -27.99
N SER A 71 -7.67 -12.75 -26.81
CA SER A 71 -7.10 -11.88 -25.77
C SER A 71 -5.85 -11.12 -26.26
N LYS A 72 -4.96 -11.78 -27.02
CA LYS A 72 -3.78 -11.11 -27.60
C LYS A 72 -4.16 -10.08 -28.67
N VAL A 73 -5.21 -10.32 -29.46
CA VAL A 73 -5.72 -9.34 -30.43
C VAL A 73 -6.32 -8.13 -29.71
N PHE A 74 -7.15 -8.34 -28.68
CA PHE A 74 -7.72 -7.25 -27.88
C PHE A 74 -6.65 -6.44 -27.12
N TYR A 75 -5.54 -7.06 -26.73
CA TYR A 75 -4.38 -6.34 -26.19
C TYR A 75 -3.80 -5.34 -27.20
N HIS A 76 -3.60 -5.74 -28.46
CA HIS A 76 -3.09 -4.83 -29.50
C HIS A 76 -4.11 -3.74 -29.87
N LEU A 77 -5.41 -4.02 -29.74
CA LEU A 77 -6.49 -3.04 -29.88
C LEU A 77 -6.64 -2.09 -28.68
N GLN A 78 -5.88 -2.32 -27.59
CA GLN A 78 -5.94 -1.55 -26.34
C GLN A 78 -7.27 -1.67 -25.57
N GLU A 79 -8.08 -2.67 -25.89
CA GLU A 79 -9.35 -2.98 -25.23
C GLU A 79 -9.10 -3.95 -24.06
N TYR A 80 -8.57 -3.40 -22.96
CA TYR A 80 -8.04 -4.21 -21.85
C TYR A 80 -9.11 -4.98 -21.07
N GLU A 81 -10.34 -4.46 -20.94
CA GLU A 81 -11.41 -5.15 -20.21
C GLU A 81 -11.81 -6.48 -20.87
N TYR A 82 -11.92 -6.49 -22.20
CA TYR A 82 -12.20 -7.70 -22.97
C TYR A 82 -10.99 -8.64 -22.99
N CYS A 83 -9.78 -8.08 -23.10
CA CYS A 83 -8.53 -8.84 -23.03
C CYS A 83 -8.43 -9.64 -21.71
N VAL A 84 -8.68 -9.00 -20.56
CA VAL A 84 -8.62 -9.67 -19.25
C VAL A 84 -9.66 -10.78 -19.16
N ARG A 85 -10.91 -10.52 -19.58
CA ARG A 85 -11.97 -11.53 -19.56
C ARG A 85 -11.60 -12.78 -20.35
N LEU A 86 -11.09 -12.59 -21.57
CA LEU A 86 -10.69 -13.69 -22.45
C LEU A 86 -9.42 -14.40 -21.94
N ALA A 87 -8.48 -13.67 -21.33
CA ALA A 87 -7.32 -14.27 -20.69
C ALA A 87 -7.73 -15.18 -19.50
N LEU A 88 -8.75 -14.79 -18.72
CA LEU A 88 -9.32 -15.64 -17.66
C LEU A 88 -10.01 -16.89 -18.22
N GLU A 89 -10.56 -16.82 -19.44
CA GLU A 89 -11.15 -17.98 -20.12
C GLU A 89 -10.10 -18.93 -20.71
N ALA A 90 -8.96 -18.39 -21.15
CA ALA A 90 -7.85 -19.17 -21.69
C ALA A 90 -7.22 -20.13 -20.67
N GLY A 91 -7.29 -19.81 -19.37
CA GLY A 91 -6.85 -20.69 -18.28
C GLY A 91 -5.40 -21.16 -18.47
N ASP A 92 -5.20 -22.46 -18.68
CA ASP A 92 -3.87 -23.09 -18.80
C ASP A 92 -3.02 -22.56 -19.98
N TYR A 93 -3.66 -22.00 -21.01
CA TYR A 93 -2.94 -21.39 -22.15
C TYR A 93 -2.41 -19.98 -21.84
N PHE A 94 -2.83 -19.37 -20.74
CA PHE A 94 -2.27 -18.11 -20.25
C PHE A 94 -1.10 -18.41 -19.30
N GLU A 95 0.11 -18.49 -19.85
CA GLU A 95 1.32 -18.75 -19.07
C GLU A 95 1.76 -17.51 -18.27
N ILE A 96 1.31 -17.42 -17.01
CA ILE A 96 1.63 -16.32 -16.07
C ILE A 96 3.14 -16.17 -15.81
N MET A 97 3.90 -17.24 -16.03
CA MET A 97 5.36 -17.25 -15.83
C MET A 97 6.14 -16.68 -17.00
N GLU A 98 5.51 -16.48 -18.16
CA GLU A 98 6.17 -15.90 -19.33
C GLU A 98 6.47 -14.42 -19.07
N ARG A 99 7.73 -14.00 -19.29
CA ARG A 99 8.14 -12.60 -19.22
C ARG A 99 7.90 -11.91 -20.56
N SER A 100 6.63 -11.73 -20.91
CA SER A 100 6.22 -10.98 -22.10
C SER A 100 5.51 -9.68 -21.71
N LYS A 101 5.64 -8.64 -22.54
CA LYS A 101 4.93 -7.37 -22.34
C LYS A 101 3.41 -7.56 -22.30
N TYR A 102 2.91 -8.54 -23.06
CA TYR A 102 1.50 -8.94 -23.04
C TYR A 102 1.11 -9.42 -21.65
N VAL A 103 1.79 -10.45 -21.13
CA VAL A 103 1.47 -11.05 -19.82
C VAL A 103 1.59 -10.02 -18.69
N GLU A 104 2.65 -9.21 -18.66
CA GLU A 104 2.83 -8.16 -17.64
C GLU A 104 1.71 -7.10 -17.67
N THR A 105 1.27 -6.69 -18.87
CA THR A 105 0.20 -5.68 -18.99
C THR A 105 -1.15 -6.27 -18.57
N VAL A 106 -1.44 -7.50 -19.01
CA VAL A 106 -2.69 -8.19 -18.66
C VAL A 106 -2.75 -8.43 -17.16
N ILE A 107 -1.67 -8.89 -16.53
CA ILE A 107 -1.60 -9.09 -15.09
C ILE A 107 -1.81 -7.78 -14.33
N SER A 108 -1.14 -6.69 -14.75
CA SER A 108 -1.34 -5.37 -14.15
C SER A 108 -2.81 -4.95 -14.20
N LYS A 109 -3.47 -5.15 -15.34
CA LYS A 109 -4.91 -4.85 -15.48
C LYS A 109 -5.81 -5.78 -14.68
N CYS A 110 -5.49 -7.07 -14.59
CA CYS A 110 -6.18 -8.00 -13.70
C CYS A 110 -6.11 -7.55 -12.24
N ILE A 111 -4.93 -7.11 -11.80
CA ILE A 111 -4.69 -6.59 -10.46
C ILE A 111 -5.52 -5.33 -10.21
N ASP A 112 -5.48 -4.34 -11.12
CA ASP A 112 -6.26 -3.10 -11.01
C ASP A 112 -7.77 -3.39 -10.87
N MET A 113 -8.29 -4.31 -11.70
CA MET A 113 -9.69 -4.73 -11.65
C MET A 113 -10.02 -5.44 -10.34
N TYR A 114 -9.13 -6.31 -9.86
CA TYR A 114 -9.31 -7.02 -8.60
C TYR A 114 -9.33 -6.06 -7.40
N ILE A 115 -8.39 -5.12 -7.33
CA ILE A 115 -8.32 -4.08 -6.29
C ILE A 115 -9.62 -3.26 -6.30
N SER A 116 -10.06 -2.82 -7.47
CA SER A 116 -11.30 -2.03 -7.61
C SER A 116 -12.52 -2.79 -7.09
N LYS A 117 -12.68 -4.07 -7.44
CA LYS A 117 -13.76 -4.92 -6.93
C LYS A 117 -13.68 -5.12 -5.41
N ARG A 118 -12.49 -5.31 -4.85
CA ARG A 118 -12.26 -5.48 -3.39
C ARG A 118 -12.58 -4.22 -2.61
N VAL A 119 -12.20 -3.05 -3.13
CA VAL A 119 -12.50 -1.74 -2.53
C VAL A 119 -14.00 -1.52 -2.47
N GLN A 120 -14.72 -1.76 -3.57
CA GLN A 120 -16.19 -1.65 -3.64
C GLN A 120 -16.89 -2.58 -2.64
N LEU A 121 -16.42 -3.83 -2.53
CA LEU A 121 -16.98 -4.80 -1.58
C LEU A 121 -16.80 -4.35 -0.13
N SER A 122 -15.65 -3.76 0.19
CA SER A 122 -15.38 -3.23 1.53
C SER A 122 -16.11 -1.92 1.82
N GLU A 123 -16.58 -1.18 0.81
CA GLU A 123 -17.44 0.00 0.95
C GLU A 123 -18.93 -0.34 1.09
N GLY A 124 -19.27 -1.64 1.12
CA GLY A 124 -20.60 -2.14 1.45
C GLY A 124 -21.42 -2.57 0.25
N ASP A 125 -20.86 -2.58 -0.97
CA ASP A 125 -21.55 -3.10 -2.14
C ASP A 125 -21.48 -4.64 -2.20
N LYS A 126 -22.51 -5.27 -1.64
CA LYS A 126 -22.67 -6.74 -1.63
C LYS A 126 -23.00 -7.32 -3.01
N SER A 127 -23.22 -6.49 -4.03
CA SER A 127 -23.51 -6.97 -5.39
C SER A 127 -22.26 -7.43 -6.15
N VAL A 128 -21.07 -7.02 -5.71
CA VAL A 128 -19.81 -7.33 -6.37
C VAL A 128 -19.38 -8.76 -6.04
N VAL A 129 -19.45 -9.64 -7.03
CA VAL A 129 -18.89 -10.99 -6.95
C VAL A 129 -17.49 -10.99 -7.58
N ILE A 130 -16.53 -11.50 -6.84
CA ILE A 130 -15.16 -11.70 -7.32
C ILE A 130 -15.11 -13.06 -7.99
N ASP A 131 -14.68 -13.06 -9.25
CA ASP A 131 -14.53 -14.29 -10.02
C ASP A 131 -13.39 -15.13 -9.42
N PRO A 132 -13.61 -16.42 -9.08
CA PRO A 132 -12.57 -17.26 -8.48
C PRO A 132 -11.31 -17.39 -9.34
N LYS A 133 -11.46 -17.30 -10.67
CA LYS A 133 -10.34 -17.32 -11.61
C LYS A 133 -9.46 -16.07 -11.50
N LEU A 134 -10.06 -14.91 -11.27
CA LEU A 134 -9.33 -13.66 -11.08
C LEU A 134 -8.52 -13.71 -9.77
N GLU A 135 -9.14 -14.23 -8.72
CA GLU A 135 -8.47 -14.43 -7.43
C GLU A 135 -7.31 -15.45 -7.54
N ASP A 136 -7.48 -16.53 -8.30
CA ASP A 136 -6.42 -17.51 -8.54
C ASP A 136 -5.20 -16.91 -9.26
N ILE A 137 -5.40 -16.08 -10.29
CA ILE A 137 -4.28 -15.38 -10.96
C ILE A 137 -3.55 -14.46 -9.99
N VAL A 138 -4.29 -13.69 -9.19
CA VAL A 138 -3.71 -12.78 -8.20
C VAL A 138 -2.94 -13.57 -7.14
N ASN A 139 -3.45 -14.71 -6.68
CA ASN A 139 -2.76 -15.60 -5.74
C ASN A 139 -1.46 -16.16 -6.33
N LYS A 140 -1.48 -16.63 -7.58
CA LYS A 140 -0.27 -17.07 -8.29
C LYS A 140 0.75 -15.95 -8.43
N MET A 141 0.30 -14.70 -8.61
CA MET A 141 1.19 -13.54 -8.60
C MET A 141 1.83 -13.29 -7.24
N PHE A 142 1.07 -13.42 -6.14
CA PHE A 142 1.65 -13.34 -4.80
C PHE A 142 2.68 -14.46 -4.55
N GLU A 143 2.39 -15.69 -4.98
CA GLU A 143 3.36 -16.80 -4.89
C GLU A 143 4.64 -16.51 -5.67
N ARG A 144 4.52 -15.93 -6.87
CA ARG A 144 5.67 -15.48 -7.65
C ARG A 144 6.48 -14.41 -6.91
N CYS A 145 5.82 -13.39 -6.34
CA CYS A 145 6.51 -12.37 -5.53
C CYS A 145 7.22 -12.98 -4.31
N PHE A 146 6.64 -14.00 -3.68
CA PHE A 146 7.26 -14.71 -2.56
C PHE A 146 8.48 -15.54 -2.99
N ILE A 147 8.43 -16.18 -4.16
CA ILE A 147 9.56 -16.90 -4.76
C ILE A 147 10.69 -15.91 -5.11
N ASP A 148 10.35 -14.78 -5.72
CA ASP A 148 11.29 -13.75 -6.14
C ASP A 148 11.81 -12.89 -4.96
N LYS A 149 11.27 -13.10 -3.75
CA LYS A 149 11.60 -12.38 -2.50
C LYS A 149 11.30 -10.88 -2.54
N GLU A 150 10.33 -10.47 -3.37
CA GLU A 150 9.87 -9.09 -3.49
C GLU A 150 8.80 -8.75 -2.44
N TRP A 151 9.18 -8.87 -1.15
CA TRP A 151 8.26 -8.73 -0.02
C TRP A 151 7.54 -7.37 0.04
N TYR A 152 8.24 -6.28 -0.26
CA TYR A 152 7.68 -4.93 -0.19
C TYR A 152 6.57 -4.71 -1.24
N GLN A 153 6.75 -5.25 -2.45
CA GLN A 153 5.73 -5.18 -3.49
C GLN A 153 4.52 -6.03 -3.12
N ALA A 154 4.74 -7.24 -2.59
CA ALA A 154 3.67 -8.10 -2.12
C ALA A 154 2.85 -7.44 -1.01
N ILE A 155 3.50 -6.75 -0.05
CA ILE A 155 2.82 -5.99 1.00
C ILE A 155 2.01 -4.83 0.42
N GLY A 156 2.60 -4.02 -0.48
CA GLY A 156 1.91 -2.91 -1.10
C GLY A 156 0.65 -3.36 -1.84
N LEU A 157 0.79 -4.37 -2.69
CA LEU A 157 -0.32 -4.95 -3.44
C LEU A 157 -1.40 -5.55 -2.53
N ALA A 158 -1.01 -6.25 -1.47
CA ALA A 158 -1.96 -6.83 -0.52
C ALA A 158 -2.73 -5.76 0.27
N LEU A 159 -2.09 -4.64 0.62
CA LEU A 159 -2.74 -3.51 1.28
C LEU A 159 -3.74 -2.81 0.34
N GLU A 160 -3.38 -2.57 -0.91
CA GLU A 160 -4.28 -2.01 -1.93
C GLU A 160 -5.49 -2.93 -2.16
N ALA A 161 -5.27 -4.24 -2.25
CA ALA A 161 -6.32 -5.24 -2.41
C ALA A 161 -7.18 -5.50 -1.16
N ARG A 162 -6.91 -4.78 -0.06
CA ARG A 162 -7.55 -4.98 1.25
C ARG A 162 -7.52 -6.45 1.72
N ARG A 163 -6.33 -7.07 1.64
CA ARG A 163 -6.07 -8.47 2.03
C ARG A 163 -5.08 -8.58 3.18
N LEU A 164 -5.60 -8.68 4.39
CA LEU A 164 -4.78 -8.76 5.62
C LEU A 164 -4.08 -10.11 5.79
N ASP A 165 -4.70 -11.17 5.28
CA ASP A 165 -4.19 -12.54 5.25
C ASP A 165 -2.83 -12.64 4.55
N VAL A 166 -2.69 -11.96 3.41
CA VAL A 166 -1.45 -11.98 2.63
C VAL A 166 -0.39 -11.05 3.21
N VAL A 167 -0.79 -9.95 3.84
CA VAL A 167 0.13 -9.10 4.60
C VAL A 167 0.73 -9.88 5.77
N GLU A 168 -0.10 -10.59 6.55
CA GLU A 168 0.37 -11.42 7.65
C GLU A 168 1.36 -12.48 7.15
N ARG A 169 0.99 -13.19 6.09
CA ARG A 169 1.85 -14.21 5.48
C ARG A 169 3.19 -13.63 5.02
N ALA A 170 3.18 -12.51 4.29
CA ALA A 170 4.39 -11.86 3.78
C ALA A 170 5.38 -11.44 4.88
N ILE A 171 4.86 -11.10 6.07
CA ILE A 171 5.66 -10.69 7.23
C ILE A 171 6.21 -11.92 7.97
N VAL A 172 5.41 -12.96 8.15
CA VAL A 172 5.76 -14.14 8.97
C VAL A 172 6.65 -15.14 8.22
N GLU A 173 6.49 -15.28 6.90
CA GLU A 173 7.12 -16.35 6.11
C GLU A 173 8.66 -16.23 6.00
N ASP A 174 9.22 -15.03 6.17
CA ASP A 174 10.66 -14.82 6.18
C ASP A 174 11.10 -14.08 7.44
N SER A 175 11.87 -14.78 8.28
CA SER A 175 12.39 -14.30 9.57
C SER A 175 13.44 -13.19 9.43
N LYS A 176 13.89 -12.87 8.21
CA LYS A 176 14.80 -11.77 7.95
C LYS A 176 14.03 -10.46 7.75
N ASP A 177 14.53 -9.40 8.38
CA ASP A 177 14.04 -8.03 8.23
C ASP A 177 12.55 -7.81 8.61
N ILE A 178 12.02 -8.56 9.58
CA ILE A 178 10.66 -8.38 10.11
C ILE A 178 10.42 -6.92 10.53
N GLU A 179 11.35 -6.31 11.25
CA GLU A 179 11.27 -4.91 11.70
C GLU A 179 11.10 -3.92 10.53
N LYS A 180 11.85 -4.12 9.43
CA LYS A 180 11.76 -3.24 8.26
C LYS A 180 10.45 -3.42 7.52
N LYS A 181 9.97 -4.66 7.38
CA LYS A 181 8.67 -4.98 6.76
C LYS A 181 7.52 -4.38 7.57
N LEU A 182 7.57 -4.48 8.89
CA LEU A 182 6.58 -3.88 9.80
C LEU A 182 6.59 -2.35 9.71
N ASN A 183 7.77 -1.72 9.72
CA ASN A 183 7.91 -0.27 9.55
C ASN A 183 7.41 0.23 8.20
N TYR A 184 7.68 -0.52 7.12
CA TYR A 184 7.16 -0.21 5.80
C TYR A 184 5.64 -0.29 5.75
N THR A 185 5.07 -1.39 6.27
CA THR A 185 3.62 -1.60 6.34
C THR A 185 2.95 -0.48 7.15
N TYR A 186 3.56 -0.08 8.27
CA TYR A 186 3.07 1.03 9.10
C TYR A 186 3.07 2.37 8.35
N LYS A 187 4.16 2.70 7.62
CA LYS A 187 4.22 3.93 6.82
C LYS A 187 3.15 3.96 5.74
N ILE A 188 2.96 2.86 5.00
CA ILE A 188 1.89 2.78 3.99
C ILE A 188 0.52 2.93 4.65
N ALA A 189 0.30 2.29 5.80
CA ALA A 189 -0.95 2.39 6.51
C ALA A 189 -1.28 3.83 6.95
N GLN A 190 -0.26 4.65 7.19
CA GLN A 190 -0.43 6.04 7.58
C GLN A 190 -0.57 6.99 6.38
N ASP A 191 0.22 6.79 5.33
CA ASP A 191 0.37 7.74 4.22
C ASP A 191 -0.56 7.46 3.03
N VAL A 192 -0.93 6.19 2.79
CA VAL A 192 -1.63 5.75 1.57
C VAL A 192 -3.08 5.34 1.85
N ILE A 193 -3.39 4.87 3.06
CA ILE A 193 -4.73 4.36 3.38
C ILE A 193 -5.66 5.49 3.85
N ASP A 194 -6.60 5.86 3.00
CA ASP A 194 -7.64 6.85 3.31
C ASP A 194 -8.75 6.30 4.22
N SER A 195 -9.12 5.01 4.05
CA SER A 195 -10.22 4.41 4.81
C SER A 195 -9.83 4.21 6.28
N LYS A 196 -10.57 4.86 7.17
CA LYS A 196 -10.34 4.79 8.63
C LYS A 196 -10.56 3.38 9.18
N GLU A 197 -11.58 2.66 8.70
CA GLU A 197 -11.90 1.31 9.18
C GLU A 197 -10.79 0.34 8.80
N PHE A 198 -10.41 0.33 7.52
CA PHE A 198 -9.34 -0.54 7.05
C PHE A 198 -7.99 -0.22 7.69
N ARG A 199 -7.65 1.07 7.87
CA ARG A 199 -6.45 1.46 8.62
C ARG A 199 -6.47 0.93 10.06
N THR A 200 -7.63 0.91 10.71
CA THR A 200 -7.77 0.37 12.07
C THR A 200 -7.50 -1.14 12.06
N ASP A 201 -8.00 -1.87 11.07
CA ASP A 201 -7.77 -3.32 10.94
C ASP A 201 -6.29 -3.64 10.66
N VAL A 202 -5.64 -2.88 9.79
CA VAL A 202 -4.20 -3.02 9.50
C VAL A 202 -3.37 -2.74 10.76
N LEU A 203 -3.68 -1.67 11.51
CA LEU A 203 -2.97 -1.36 12.76
C LEU A 203 -3.19 -2.45 13.82
N ASN A 204 -4.39 -3.01 13.92
CA ASN A 204 -4.66 -4.16 14.81
C ASN A 204 -3.87 -5.41 14.41
N LEU A 205 -3.72 -5.68 13.10
CA LEU A 205 -2.87 -6.75 12.61
C LEU A 205 -1.41 -6.50 12.99
N LEU A 206 -0.91 -5.29 12.78
CA LEU A 206 0.46 -4.91 13.12
C LEU A 206 0.74 -5.08 14.61
N VAL A 207 -0.17 -4.65 15.49
CA VAL A 207 -0.05 -4.87 16.95
C VAL A 207 0.11 -6.36 17.27
N LYS A 208 -0.73 -7.22 16.71
CA LYS A 208 -0.62 -8.68 16.90
C LYS A 208 0.71 -9.24 16.42
N LEU A 209 1.23 -8.72 15.29
CA LEU A 209 2.51 -9.16 14.74
C LEU A 209 3.70 -8.66 15.55
N TYR A 210 3.65 -7.44 16.07
CA TYR A 210 4.65 -6.91 17.00
C TYR A 210 4.67 -7.70 18.32
N GLU A 211 3.52 -8.12 18.84
CA GLU A 211 3.43 -8.96 20.05
C GLU A 211 3.93 -10.39 19.85
N ARG A 212 3.77 -10.94 18.64
CA ARG A 212 4.23 -12.29 18.28
C ARG A 212 5.73 -12.37 17.95
N GLY A 213 6.38 -11.24 17.66
CA GLY A 213 7.76 -11.21 17.20
C GLY A 213 8.76 -11.69 18.27
N ASP A 214 9.46 -12.79 17.98
CA ASP A 214 10.58 -13.29 18.78
C ASP A 214 11.85 -12.45 18.54
N GLY A 215 12.19 -11.57 19.47
CA GLY A 215 13.59 -11.16 19.67
C GLY A 215 13.82 -9.72 20.11
N LYS A 216 13.12 -8.74 19.55
CA LYS A 216 13.16 -7.32 19.96
C LYS A 216 11.84 -6.66 19.58
N VAL A 217 10.94 -6.53 20.55
CA VAL A 217 9.69 -5.80 20.33
C VAL A 217 10.03 -4.34 20.14
N ASP A 218 9.67 -3.78 18.98
CA ASP A 218 9.76 -2.34 18.75
C ASP A 218 8.62 -1.63 19.49
N TYR A 219 8.88 -1.38 20.78
CA TYR A 219 7.94 -0.73 21.67
C TYR A 219 7.53 0.67 21.21
N TYR A 220 8.37 1.33 20.41
CA TYR A 220 8.09 2.64 19.87
C TYR A 220 6.95 2.56 18.84
N ASN A 221 7.10 1.69 17.84
CA ASN A 221 6.08 1.52 16.83
C ASN A 221 4.81 0.87 17.37
N LEU A 222 4.94 -0.03 18.34
CA LEU A 222 3.79 -0.61 19.05
C LEU A 222 2.98 0.48 19.77
N THR A 223 3.64 1.37 20.53
CA THR A 223 2.95 2.45 21.24
C THR A 223 2.32 3.46 20.27
N LYS A 224 2.99 3.75 19.14
CA LYS A 224 2.42 4.56 18.07
C LYS A 224 1.16 3.92 17.46
N CYS A 225 1.19 2.63 17.16
CA CYS A 225 0.00 1.91 16.68
C CYS A 225 -1.16 2.05 17.68
N GLN A 226 -0.90 1.86 18.98
CA GLN A 226 -1.91 2.02 20.03
C GLN A 226 -2.43 3.45 20.17
N PHE A 227 -1.57 4.45 19.95
CA PHE A 227 -1.96 5.86 19.89
C PHE A 227 -2.94 6.12 18.73
N PHE A 228 -2.65 5.63 17.53
CA PHE A 228 -3.54 5.79 16.37
C PHE A 228 -4.84 5.00 16.51
N LEU A 229 -4.79 3.82 17.14
CA LEU A 229 -5.98 3.03 17.53
C LEU A 229 -6.79 3.69 18.65
N ARG A 230 -6.26 4.74 19.31
CA ARG A 230 -6.88 5.45 20.44
C ARG A 230 -7.19 4.54 21.63
N VAL A 231 -6.30 3.59 21.91
CA VAL A 231 -6.41 2.66 23.06
C VAL A 231 -5.39 3.06 24.14
N PRO A 232 -5.74 3.99 25.06
CA PRO A 232 -4.79 4.50 26.06
C PRO A 232 -4.39 3.43 27.08
N GLU A 233 -5.28 2.48 27.39
CA GLU A 233 -5.03 1.40 28.35
C GLU A 233 -3.90 0.47 27.88
N ALA A 234 -3.90 0.10 26.58
CA ALA A 234 -2.88 -0.76 26.00
C ALA A 234 -1.53 -0.03 25.94
N ALA A 235 -1.53 1.24 25.53
CA ALA A 235 -0.33 2.08 25.57
C ALA A 235 0.24 2.22 26.99
N ALA A 236 -0.62 2.43 28.00
CA ALA A 236 -0.21 2.54 29.39
C ALA A 236 0.41 1.23 29.91
N LYS A 237 -0.15 0.06 29.54
CA LYS A 237 0.44 -1.25 29.89
C LYS A 237 1.82 -1.45 29.27
N ILE A 238 2.00 -1.07 28.00
CA ILE A 238 3.31 -1.16 27.34
C ILE A 238 4.34 -0.26 28.04
N LEU A 239 3.99 1.00 28.32
CA LEU A 239 4.86 1.93 29.04
C LEU A 239 5.18 1.42 30.46
N SER A 240 4.19 0.88 31.16
CA SER A 240 4.35 0.29 32.50
C SER A 240 5.36 -0.88 32.46
N ASN A 241 5.26 -1.75 31.46
CA ASN A 241 6.19 -2.86 31.27
C ASN A 241 7.62 -2.34 31.02
N LEU A 242 7.78 -1.30 30.20
CA LEU A 242 9.10 -0.70 29.90
C LEU A 242 9.73 -0.01 31.11
N LEU A 243 8.93 0.63 31.96
CA LEU A 243 9.44 1.31 33.16
C LEU A 243 10.06 0.32 34.17
N ASN A 244 9.56 -0.92 34.17
CA ASN A 244 10.04 -1.97 35.05
C ASN A 244 11.38 -2.58 34.56
N MET A 245 11.59 -2.66 33.24
CA MET A 245 12.81 -3.18 32.62
C MET A 245 13.98 -2.17 32.67
N ASP A 246 15.20 -2.69 32.81
CA ASP A 246 16.45 -1.92 32.85
C ASP A 246 17.38 -2.44 31.73
N PRO A 247 17.84 -1.61 30.76
CA PRO A 247 17.77 -0.13 30.67
C PRO A 247 16.58 0.46 29.85
N GLU A 248 15.60 -0.33 29.44
CA GLU A 248 14.53 0.04 28.50
C GLU A 248 13.57 1.15 29.01
N TYR A 249 13.60 1.48 30.30
CA TYR A 249 12.85 2.62 30.85
C TYR A 249 13.19 3.96 30.16
N LEU A 250 14.40 4.08 29.59
CA LEU A 250 14.79 5.26 28.80
C LEU A 250 13.96 5.39 27.51
N THR A 251 13.66 4.26 26.87
CA THR A 251 12.80 4.19 25.69
C THR A 251 11.37 4.61 26.05
N ALA A 252 10.88 4.26 27.24
CA ALA A 252 9.58 4.74 27.73
C ALA A 252 9.54 6.28 27.85
N TYR A 253 10.62 6.90 28.34
CA TYR A 253 10.69 8.36 28.39
C TYR A 253 10.74 9.00 27.00
N GLN A 254 11.50 8.42 26.07
CA GLN A 254 11.54 8.88 24.67
C GLN A 254 10.15 8.82 24.04
N ILE A 255 9.45 7.68 24.17
CA ILE A 255 8.07 7.54 23.71
C ILE A 255 7.17 8.59 24.39
N GLY A 256 7.36 8.84 25.68
CA GLY A 256 6.63 9.87 26.41
C GLY A 256 6.83 11.28 25.84
N PHE A 257 8.05 11.65 25.47
CA PHE A 257 8.33 12.93 24.82
C PHE A 257 7.64 13.03 23.45
N ASP A 258 7.78 12.01 22.61
CA ASP A 258 7.16 11.97 21.29
C ASP A 258 5.62 12.00 21.35
N LEU A 259 5.02 11.34 22.34
CA LEU A 259 3.57 11.38 22.55
C LEU A 259 3.09 12.78 22.95
N VAL A 260 3.88 13.55 23.71
CA VAL A 260 3.52 14.92 24.08
C VAL A 260 3.55 15.85 22.86
N GLU A 261 4.45 15.63 21.90
CA GLU A 261 4.49 16.37 20.64
C GLU A 261 3.23 16.17 19.78
N THR A 262 2.47 15.09 19.99
CA THR A 262 1.20 14.87 19.29
C THR A 262 0.03 15.72 19.82
N GLU A 263 0.23 16.47 20.91
CA GLU A 263 -0.70 17.45 21.51
C GLU A 263 -2.11 16.91 21.88
N ASN A 264 -2.29 15.58 22.00
CA ASN A 264 -3.58 14.98 22.36
C ASN A 264 -3.75 14.83 23.90
N GLN A 265 -4.12 15.92 24.57
CA GLN A 265 -4.14 15.98 26.04
C GLN A 265 -5.10 14.98 26.71
N SER A 266 -6.25 14.66 26.10
CA SER A 266 -7.21 13.71 26.67
C SER A 266 -6.67 12.28 26.69
N PHE A 267 -5.95 11.89 25.64
CA PHE A 267 -5.28 10.60 25.55
C PHE A 267 -4.12 10.49 26.55
N LEU A 268 -3.30 11.53 26.68
CA LEU A 268 -2.19 11.58 27.64
C LEU A 268 -2.67 11.50 29.09
N ASN A 269 -3.74 12.21 29.43
CA ASN A 269 -4.36 12.13 30.76
C ASN A 269 -4.89 10.71 31.03
N SER A 270 -5.54 10.10 30.03
CA SER A 270 -6.03 8.72 30.15
C SER A 270 -4.88 7.71 30.34
N ILE A 271 -3.73 7.91 29.69
CA ILE A 271 -2.54 7.09 29.95
C ILE A 271 -2.06 7.26 31.39
N ASN A 272 -2.00 8.50 31.88
CA ASN A 272 -1.60 8.79 33.26
C ASN A 272 -2.51 8.12 34.29
N ASP A 273 -3.82 8.06 34.04
CA ASP A 273 -4.77 7.40 34.94
C ASP A 273 -4.57 5.88 35.00
N HIS A 274 -4.02 5.28 33.93
CA HIS A 274 -3.81 3.83 33.80
C HIS A 274 -2.36 3.38 34.00
N LEU A 275 -1.44 4.31 34.28
CA LEU A 275 -0.04 4.00 34.55
C LEU A 275 0.09 3.29 35.91
N SER A 276 0.69 2.10 35.93
CA SER A 276 0.89 1.30 37.14
C SER A 276 2.27 0.67 37.14
N GLY A 277 2.90 0.57 38.32
CA GLY A 277 4.18 -0.13 38.45
C GLY A 277 4.88 0.13 39.79
N ASP A 278 5.87 -0.71 40.07
CA ASP A 278 6.50 -0.78 41.39
C ASP A 278 7.54 0.34 41.60
N LYS A 279 8.14 0.84 40.51
CA LYS A 279 9.16 1.90 40.54
C LYS A 279 8.52 3.29 40.49
N HIS A 280 7.92 3.70 41.61
CA HIS A 280 7.21 4.99 41.74
C HIS A 280 7.96 6.21 41.20
N LEU A 281 9.28 6.32 41.43
CA LEU A 281 10.09 7.44 40.95
C LEU A 281 10.10 7.58 39.42
N ARG A 282 10.10 6.46 38.68
CA ARG A 282 10.12 6.46 37.22
C ARG A 282 8.77 6.79 36.63
N ILE A 283 7.71 6.28 37.26
CA ILE A 283 6.33 6.60 36.90
C ILE A 283 6.07 8.08 37.13
N GLU A 284 6.51 8.64 38.25
CA GLU A 284 6.39 10.06 38.53
C GLU A 284 7.14 10.90 37.49
N ALA A 285 8.34 10.49 37.08
CA ALA A 285 9.09 11.14 36.02
C ALA A 285 8.36 11.09 34.67
N LEU A 286 7.84 9.92 34.26
CA LEU A 286 7.07 9.78 33.03
C LEU A 286 5.78 10.60 33.09
N SER A 287 5.08 10.60 34.22
CA SER A 287 3.86 11.38 34.42
C SER A 287 4.12 12.89 34.27
N LYS A 288 5.25 13.38 34.79
CA LYS A 288 5.70 14.77 34.56
C LYS A 288 6.07 15.07 33.10
N ILE A 289 6.53 14.07 32.35
CA ILE A 289 6.74 14.20 30.90
C ILE A 289 5.38 14.30 30.20
N LEU A 290 4.48 13.34 30.42
CA LEU A 290 3.16 13.24 29.76
C LEU A 290 2.23 14.43 30.07
N THR A 291 2.36 15.04 31.26
CA THR A 291 1.65 16.29 31.62
C THR A 291 2.26 17.55 31.02
N ASN A 292 3.27 17.40 30.14
CA ASN A 292 3.99 18.48 29.48
C ASN A 292 4.68 19.46 30.44
N GLN A 293 5.02 19.05 31.66
CA GLN A 293 5.74 19.91 32.61
C GLN A 293 7.23 19.99 32.29
N ILE A 294 7.85 18.83 32.02
CA ILE A 294 9.28 18.73 31.70
C ILE A 294 9.60 19.26 30.29
N PRO A 295 8.91 18.81 29.21
CA PRO A 295 9.20 19.29 27.86
C PRO A 295 9.07 20.81 27.75
N ARG A 296 7.98 21.38 28.28
CA ARG A 296 7.79 22.84 28.35
C ARG A 296 8.90 23.57 29.08
N LYS A 297 9.34 23.05 30.24
CA LYS A 297 10.42 23.68 31.03
C LYS A 297 11.75 23.66 30.27
N LEU A 298 12.07 22.54 29.62
CA LEU A 298 13.29 22.40 28.82
C LEU A 298 13.23 23.30 27.57
N GLY A 299 12.10 23.34 26.87
CA GLY A 299 11.88 24.22 25.71
C GLY A 299 12.06 25.69 26.07
N LEU A 300 11.45 26.15 27.17
CA LEU A 300 11.59 27.53 27.65
C LEU A 300 13.04 27.83 28.06
N GLN A 301 13.74 26.88 28.69
CA GLN A 301 15.15 27.04 29.02
C GLN A 301 16.03 27.14 27.76
N PHE A 302 15.73 26.35 26.73
CA PHE A 302 16.41 26.39 25.45
C PHE A 302 16.20 27.74 24.75
N MET A 303 14.95 28.19 24.62
CA MET A 303 14.61 29.48 23.98
C MET A 303 15.27 30.66 24.70
N LYS A 304 15.28 30.65 26.05
CA LYS A 304 15.97 31.70 26.82
C LYS A 304 17.48 31.71 26.65
N LYS A 305 18.12 30.54 26.55
CA LYS A 305 19.59 30.43 26.41
C LYS A 305 20.06 30.75 25.00
N ASN A 306 19.28 30.34 23.99
CA ASN A 306 19.62 30.48 22.57
C ASN A 306 18.78 31.58 21.90
N ASN A 307 18.64 32.73 22.57
CA ASN A 307 17.95 33.87 21.98
C ASN A 307 18.91 34.60 21.01
N HIS A 308 18.61 34.49 19.72
CA HIS A 308 19.35 35.14 18.64
C HIS A 308 18.56 36.27 17.98
N THR A 309 17.55 36.83 18.66
CA THR A 309 16.71 37.90 18.11
C THR A 309 17.50 39.19 17.92
N ASP A 310 17.49 39.70 16.69
CA ASP A 310 18.18 40.95 16.35
C ASP A 310 17.34 42.17 16.76
N MET A 311 17.76 42.81 17.83
CA MET A 311 17.13 44.01 18.37
C MET A 311 17.34 45.25 17.50
N LEU A 312 18.33 45.26 16.58
CA LEU A 312 18.54 46.37 15.66
C LEU A 312 17.44 46.41 14.58
N LEU A 313 17.03 45.24 14.07
CA LEU A 313 15.91 45.14 13.15
C LEU A 313 14.64 45.73 13.77
N LEU A 314 14.34 45.38 15.02
CA LEU A 314 13.18 45.91 15.74
C LEU A 314 13.25 47.43 15.93
N LYS A 315 14.43 47.97 16.25
CA LYS A 315 14.63 49.43 16.38
C LYS A 315 14.41 50.15 15.06
N ASN A 316 14.93 49.61 13.96
CA ASN A 316 14.74 50.20 12.63
C ASN A 316 13.25 50.19 12.24
N LEU A 317 12.59 49.04 12.43
CA LEU A 317 11.16 48.87 12.15
C LEU A 317 10.29 49.83 12.97
N MET A 318 10.62 50.04 14.25
CA MET A 318 9.95 51.02 15.12
C MET A 318 10.16 52.46 14.65
N ASN A 319 11.37 52.80 14.21
CA ASN A 319 11.71 54.15 13.74
C ASN A 319 11.02 54.50 12.42
N ASP A 320 10.94 53.55 11.48
CA ASP A 320 10.35 53.76 10.15
C ASP A 320 8.83 53.86 10.20
N VAL A 321 8.19 53.11 11.11
CA VAL A 321 6.73 53.03 11.20
C VAL A 321 6.10 54.23 11.92
N GLY A 322 6.75 54.74 12.97
CA GLY A 322 6.22 55.83 13.79
C GLY A 322 4.95 55.49 14.60
N VAL A 323 4.58 56.37 15.55
CA VAL A 323 3.52 56.09 16.56
C VAL A 323 2.11 56.51 16.09
N LYS A 324 1.99 57.16 14.93
CA LYS A 324 0.75 57.87 14.54
C LYS A 324 -0.30 57.00 13.85
N ASN A 325 0.11 55.89 13.23
CA ASN A 325 -0.81 54.99 12.53
C ASN A 325 -1.02 53.71 13.34
N SER A 326 -2.25 53.49 13.78
CA SER A 326 -2.63 52.38 14.67
C SER A 326 -2.39 51.01 14.04
N ILE A 327 -2.54 50.90 12.72
CA ILE A 327 -2.37 49.63 11.99
C ILE A 327 -0.89 49.23 11.98
N THR A 328 -0.02 50.16 11.62
CA THR A 328 1.42 49.89 11.50
C THR A 328 2.07 49.75 12.87
N HIS A 329 1.64 50.54 13.86
CA HIS A 329 2.05 50.33 15.25
C HIS A 329 1.64 48.93 15.75
N GLY A 330 0.40 48.50 15.45
CA GLY A 330 -0.05 47.13 15.73
C GLY A 330 0.87 46.09 15.10
N ALA A 331 1.19 46.23 13.81
CA ALA A 331 2.10 45.33 13.10
C ALA A 331 3.49 45.24 13.76
N CYS A 332 4.07 46.36 14.23
CA CYS A 332 5.33 46.36 14.98
C CYS A 332 5.25 45.57 16.28
N VAL A 333 4.14 45.72 17.03
CA VAL A 333 3.94 44.99 18.29
C VAL A 333 3.82 43.49 18.03
N TRP A 334 3.09 43.09 17.00
CA TRP A 334 2.99 41.69 16.58
C TRP A 334 4.34 41.12 16.12
N ALA A 335 5.09 41.88 15.32
CA ALA A 335 6.44 41.49 14.89
C ALA A 335 7.36 41.27 16.10
N ASN A 336 7.35 42.19 17.07
CA ASN A 336 8.11 42.06 18.31
C ASN A 336 7.69 40.83 19.13
N ALA A 337 6.38 40.58 19.25
CA ALA A 337 5.85 39.43 20.00
C ALA A 337 6.25 38.09 19.37
N ILE A 338 6.25 37.98 18.04
CA ILE A 338 6.67 36.77 17.32
C ILE A 338 8.20 36.62 17.36
N MET A 339 8.95 37.69 17.12
CA MET A 339 10.42 37.66 17.15
C MET A 339 10.99 37.30 18.52
N ASN A 340 10.27 37.64 19.59
CA ASN A 340 10.67 37.34 20.96
C ASN A 340 9.81 36.25 21.63
N SER A 341 9.05 35.46 20.85
CA SER A 341 8.29 34.34 21.42
C SER A 341 9.28 33.31 21.96
N CYS A 342 9.32 33.14 23.29
CA CYS A 342 10.20 32.24 24.02
C CYS A 342 9.40 31.33 24.98
#